data_AF-A0A7S4IUZ2-F1
#
_entry.id   AF-A0A7S4IUZ2-F1
#
_cell.length_a   1.000
_cell.length_b   1.000
_cell.length_c   1.000
_cell.angle_alpha   90.00
_cell.angle_beta   90.00
_cell.angle_gamma   90.00
#
_symmetry.space_group_name_H-M   'P 1'
#
loop_
_entity.id
_entity.type
_entity.pdbx_description
1 polymer ?
#
loop_
_entity_poly.entity_id
_entity_poly.type
_entity_poly.pdbx_seq_one_letter_code
_entity_poly.pdbx_strand_id
1 'polypeptide(L)'
;SDTMRIWTIYANTHATWVVDDLTPLVVGLLAASTTFYGPVSGADGFTHIFVEIPFSQYVQIDSRRYNADVAGRRAKYWSQLVQERNVQLAAANKSAASPVPDSVGEITTE
;
A
#
# COMPACT_ATOMS: atom_id res chain seq x y z
N SER A 1 -1.74 11.47 -25.51
CA SER A 1 -2.31 11.03 -24.23
C SER A 1 -2.23 9.52 -24.21
N ASP A 2 -1.40 8.95 -23.33
CA ASP A 2 -1.29 7.49 -23.21
C ASP A 2 -2.40 7.00 -22.31
N THR A 3 -3.51 6.58 -22.93
CA THR A 3 -4.63 5.96 -22.21
C THR A 3 -4.20 4.57 -21.77
N MET A 4 -3.97 4.38 -20.46
CA MET A 4 -3.71 3.07 -19.87
C MET A 4 -4.97 2.20 -19.98
N ARG A 5 -4.81 0.98 -20.50
CA ARG A 5 -5.87 -0.04 -20.49
C ARG A 5 -5.77 -0.87 -19.22
N ILE A 6 -6.93 -1.15 -18.62
CA ILE A 6 -7.05 -1.93 -17.40
C ILE A 6 -8.02 -3.08 -17.69
N TRP A 7 -7.59 -4.31 -17.42
CA TRP A 7 -8.46 -5.49 -17.42
C TRP A 7 -8.59 -6.03 -16.00
N THR A 8 -9.82 -6.29 -15.55
CA THR A 8 -10.06 -6.85 -14.22
C THR A 8 -10.24 -8.36 -14.31
N ILE A 9 -9.50 -9.08 -13.48
CA ILE A 9 -9.63 -10.52 -13.26
C ILE A 9 -10.01 -10.72 -11.79
N TYR A 10 -11.04 -11.52 -11.55
CA TYR A 10 -11.43 -11.89 -10.19
C TYR A 10 -10.63 -13.12 -9.77
N ALA A 11 -9.66 -12.94 -8.86
CA ALA A 11 -9.03 -14.05 -8.17
C ALA A 11 -9.86 -14.45 -6.94
N ASN A 12 -9.64 -15.66 -6.43
CA ASN A 12 -10.37 -16.20 -5.28
C ASN A 12 -10.09 -15.46 -3.95
N THR A 13 -8.96 -14.75 -3.84
CA THR A 13 -8.50 -14.13 -2.59
C THR A 13 -8.30 -12.62 -2.68
N HIS A 14 -8.31 -12.05 -3.88
CA HIS A 14 -8.06 -10.64 -4.15
C HIS A 14 -8.55 -10.24 -5.55
N ALA A 15 -8.60 -8.94 -5.82
CA ALA A 15 -8.82 -8.43 -7.18
C ALA A 15 -7.48 -8.31 -7.91
N THR A 16 -7.46 -8.70 -9.18
CA THR A 16 -6.28 -8.54 -10.05
C THR A 16 -6.60 -7.59 -11.19
N TRP A 17 -5.72 -6.64 -11.44
CA TRP A 17 -5.76 -5.77 -12.60
C TRP A 17 -4.57 -6.07 -13.51
N VAL A 18 -4.79 -6.13 -14.81
CA VAL A 18 -3.72 -6.23 -15.80
C VAL A 18 -3.57 -4.89 -16.50
N VAL A 19 -2.35 -4.41 -16.64
CA VAL A 19 -1.99 -3.15 -17.30
C VAL A 19 -0.91 -3.36 -18.37
N ASP A 20 -0.88 -2.49 -19.37
CA ASP A 20 0.05 -2.59 -20.50
C ASP A 20 1.53 -2.43 -20.10
N ASP A 21 1.84 -1.53 -19.15
CA ASP A 21 3.18 -1.28 -18.62
C ASP A 21 3.08 -0.89 -17.14
N LEU A 22 3.80 -1.61 -16.27
CA LEU A 22 3.79 -1.38 -14.82
C LEU A 22 4.72 -0.24 -14.39
N THR A 23 5.68 0.14 -15.24
CA THR A 23 6.73 1.11 -14.93
C THR A 23 6.20 2.46 -14.43
N PRO A 24 5.29 3.16 -15.16
CA PRO A 24 4.80 4.47 -14.70
C PRO A 24 4.02 4.38 -13.39
N LEU A 25 3.37 3.25 -13.13
CA LEU A 25 2.59 3.04 -11.92
C LEU A 25 3.49 2.86 -10.69
N VAL A 26 4.56 2.06 -10.80
CA VAL A 26 5.56 1.91 -9.72
C VAL A 26 6.27 3.23 -9.43
N VAL A 27 6.65 3.99 -10.46
CA VAL A 27 7.24 5.33 -10.29
C VAL A 27 6.29 6.26 -9.54
N GLY A 28 5.00 6.26 -9.90
CA GLY A 28 3.98 7.06 -9.23
C GLY A 28 3.79 6.68 -7.76
N LEU A 29 3.71 5.37 -7.46
CA LEU A 29 3.58 4.87 -6.08
C LEU A 29 4.77 5.26 -5.21
N LEU A 30 6.00 5.15 -5.75
CA LEU A 30 7.22 5.55 -5.06
C LEU A 30 7.26 7.06 -4.80
N ALA A 31 6.90 7.87 -5.80
CA ALA A 31 6.83 9.34 -5.66
C ALA A 31 5.79 9.76 -4.61
N ALA A 32 4.66 9.06 -4.55
CA ALA A 32 3.60 9.29 -3.57
C ALA A 32 3.89 8.68 -2.19
N SER A 33 5.04 8.01 -2.00
CA SER A 33 5.34 7.23 -0.78
C SER A 33 4.22 6.25 -0.40
N THR A 34 3.52 5.72 -1.40
CA THR A 34 2.44 4.75 -1.19
C THR A 34 3.04 3.38 -0.93
N THR A 35 2.49 2.68 0.05
CA THR A 35 2.92 1.33 0.39
C THR A 35 2.42 0.32 -0.63
N PHE A 36 3.34 -0.46 -1.20
CA PHE A 36 3.02 -1.61 -2.05
C PHE A 36 4.09 -2.69 -1.90
N TYR A 37 3.73 -3.93 -2.25
CA TYR A 37 4.62 -5.08 -2.31
C TYR A 37 5.01 -5.40 -3.76
N GLY A 38 6.22 -5.91 -3.96
CA GLY A 38 6.82 -6.11 -5.27
C GLY A 38 7.68 -4.94 -5.74
N PRO A 39 8.05 -4.87 -7.02
CA PRO A 39 7.66 -5.78 -8.11
C PRO A 39 8.31 -7.17 -8.03
N VAL A 40 7.55 -8.22 -8.36
CA VAL A 40 7.99 -9.62 -8.38
C VAL A 40 7.71 -10.22 -9.75
N SER A 41 8.72 -10.81 -10.38
CA SER A 41 8.53 -11.59 -11.61
C SER A 41 7.93 -12.96 -11.29
N GLY A 42 6.73 -13.23 -11.82
CA GLY A 42 6.05 -14.52 -11.73
C GLY A 42 6.52 -15.51 -12.78
N ALA A 43 6.25 -16.80 -12.52
CA ALA A 43 6.50 -17.88 -13.47
C ALA A 43 5.55 -17.87 -14.69
N ASP A 44 4.47 -17.09 -14.61
CA ASP A 44 3.49 -16.85 -15.67
C ASP A 44 3.94 -15.79 -16.70
N GLY A 45 5.13 -15.21 -16.49
CA GLY A 45 5.69 -14.17 -17.34
C GLY A 45 5.09 -12.79 -17.11
N PHE A 46 4.36 -12.59 -16.01
CA PHE A 46 3.96 -11.28 -15.53
C PHE A 46 4.90 -10.79 -14.43
N THR A 47 4.98 -9.47 -14.28
CA THR A 47 5.50 -8.82 -13.09
C THR A 47 4.30 -8.34 -12.27
N HIS A 48 4.31 -8.70 -11.00
CA HIS A 48 3.22 -8.42 -10.06
C HIS A 48 3.66 -7.35 -9.06
N ILE A 49 2.78 -6.41 -8.76
CA ILE A 49 2.80 -5.66 -7.50
C ILE A 49 1.48 -5.88 -6.76
N PHE A 50 1.50 -5.60 -5.47
CA PHE A 50 0.32 -5.72 -4.63
C PHE A 50 0.18 -4.43 -3.86
N VAL A 51 -0.89 -3.69 -4.14
CA VAL A 51 -1.18 -2.41 -3.51
C VAL A 51 -2.21 -2.64 -2.41
N GLU A 52 -1.87 -2.25 -1.18
CA GLU A 52 -2.81 -2.34 -0.06
C GLU A 52 -3.97 -1.38 -0.28
N ILE A 53 -5.18 -1.88 -0.03
CA ILE A 53 -6.41 -1.09 0.04
C ILE A 53 -7.00 -1.20 1.45
N PRO A 54 -7.97 -0.35 1.83
CA PRO A 54 -8.54 -0.37 3.18
C PRO A 54 -8.95 -1.78 3.65
N PHE A 55 -8.92 -1.98 4.98
CA PHE A 55 -9.28 -3.24 5.64
C PHE A 55 -8.30 -4.41 5.41
N SER A 56 -7.02 -4.12 5.21
CA SER A 56 -5.95 -5.13 5.02
C SER A 56 -6.19 -6.04 3.81
N GLN A 57 -6.88 -5.52 2.81
CA GLN A 57 -7.03 -6.15 1.50
C GLN A 57 -5.95 -5.64 0.55
N TYR A 58 -5.79 -6.30 -0.58
CA TYR A 58 -4.86 -5.85 -1.61
C TYR A 58 -5.44 -6.03 -3.00
N VAL A 59 -4.99 -5.18 -3.92
CA VAL A 59 -5.17 -5.36 -5.35
C VAL A 59 -3.85 -5.79 -5.93
N GLN A 60 -3.84 -6.94 -6.62
CA GLN A 60 -2.71 -7.35 -7.43
C GLN A 60 -2.76 -6.59 -8.76
N ILE A 61 -1.64 -6.03 -9.21
CA ILE A 61 -1.52 -5.35 -10.50
C ILE A 61 -0.40 -6.01 -11.30
N ASP A 62 -0.75 -6.50 -12.47
CA ASP A 62 0.09 -7.34 -13.31
C ASP A 62 0.45 -6.64 -14.61
N SER A 63 1.67 -6.82 -15.07
CA SER A 63 2.04 -6.47 -16.44
C SER A 63 3.11 -7.39 -17.00
N ARG A 64 3.07 -7.66 -18.30
CA ARG A 64 4.20 -8.30 -19.00
C ARG A 64 5.36 -7.34 -19.25
N ARG A 65 5.15 -6.03 -19.08
CA ARG A 65 6.14 -4.99 -19.32
C ARG A 65 6.44 -4.23 -18.03
N TYR A 66 7.71 -4.24 -17.64
CA TYR A 66 8.21 -3.50 -16.50
C TYR A 66 9.70 -3.18 -16.68
N ASN A 67 10.08 -1.92 -16.49
CA ASN A 67 11.47 -1.47 -16.54
C ASN A 67 11.98 -1.13 -15.14
N ALA A 68 12.74 -2.07 -14.54
CA ALA A 68 13.29 -1.94 -13.20
C ALA A 68 14.37 -0.85 -13.06
N ASP A 69 15.04 -0.49 -14.16
CA ASP A 69 16.09 0.54 -14.14
C ASP A 69 15.49 1.94 -13.99
N VAL A 70 14.30 2.16 -14.56
CA VAL A 70 13.55 3.42 -14.44
C VAL A 70 12.83 3.52 -13.09
N ALA A 71 12.23 2.42 -12.65
CA ALA A 71 11.42 2.43 -11.43
C ALA A 71 12.25 2.42 -10.14
N GLY A 72 13.55 2.09 -10.20
CA GLY A 72 14.40 1.97 -9.02
C GLY A 72 14.05 0.70 -8.21
N ARG A 73 15.06 -0.11 -7.89
CA ARG A 73 14.84 -1.36 -7.13
C ARG A 73 14.46 -1.05 -5.67
N ARG A 74 13.17 -1.03 -5.38
CA ARG A 74 12.64 -1.10 -4.00
C ARG A 74 11.61 -2.21 -3.91
N ALA A 75 12.09 -3.45 -3.87
CA ALA A 75 11.26 -4.57 -3.43
C ALA A 75 11.23 -4.57 -1.90
N LYS A 76 10.05 -4.36 -1.30
CA LYS A 76 9.83 -4.65 0.12
C LYS A 76 9.20 -6.03 0.24
N TYR A 77 9.48 -6.74 1.34
CA TYR A 77 8.80 -8.00 1.65
C TYR A 77 7.49 -7.77 2.39
N TRP A 78 6.47 -8.61 2.17
CA TRP A 78 5.16 -8.49 2.84
C TRP A 78 5.27 -8.42 4.36
N SER A 79 6.14 -9.24 4.96
CA SER A 79 6.42 -9.23 6.39
C SER A 79 6.97 -7.89 6.89
N GLN A 80 7.83 -7.24 6.11
CA GLN A 80 8.38 -5.92 6.44
C GLN A 80 7.30 -4.85 6.38
N LEU A 81 6.41 -4.90 5.39
CA LEU A 81 5.30 -3.96 5.27
C LEU A 81 4.31 -4.08 6.43
N VAL A 82 3.90 -5.31 6.76
CA VAL A 82 3.03 -5.57 7.91
C VAL A 82 3.67 -5.08 9.20
N GLN A 83 4.98 -5.31 9.37
CA GLN A 83 5.71 -4.83 10.54
C GLN A 83 5.77 -3.30 10.60
N GLU A 84 6.15 -2.62 9.52
CA GLU A 84 6.18 -1.15 9.42
C GLU A 84 4.81 -0.55 9.71
N ARG A 85 3.74 -1.13 9.14
CA ARG A 85 2.35 -0.73 9.38
C ARG A 85 1.93 -0.93 10.82
N ASN A 86 2.27 -2.06 11.43
CA ASN A 86 1.94 -2.31 12.84
C ASN A 86 2.66 -1.34 13.78
N VAL A 87 3.90 -0.95 13.45
CA VAL A 87 4.63 0.10 14.18
C VAL A 87 3.93 1.46 14.02
N GLN A 88 3.51 1.82 12.80
CA GLN A 88 2.77 3.06 12.55
C GLN A 88 1.43 3.10 13.28
N LEU A 89 0.66 2.01 13.28
CA LEU A 89 -0.60 1.92 14.01
C LEU A 89 -0.40 1.99 15.52
N ALA A 90 0.64 1.33 16.06
CA ALA A 90 0.98 1.44 17.47
C ALA A 90 1.34 2.88 17.86
N ALA A 91 2.09 3.58 17.00
CA ALA A 91 2.43 4.98 17.21
C ALA A 91 1.20 5.90 17.13
N ALA A 92 0.32 5.69 16.14
CA ALA A 92 -0.94 6.43 15.99
C ALA A 92 -1.85 6.23 17.22
N ASN A 93 -2.03 4.99 17.67
CA ASN A 93 -2.81 4.67 18.86
C ASN A 93 -2.23 5.32 20.13
N LYS A 94 -0.89 5.36 20.25
CA LYS A 94 -0.22 6.04 21.37
C LYS A 94 -0.39 7.55 21.33
N SER A 95 -0.45 8.17 20.14
CA SER A 95 -0.70 9.59 19.97
C SER A 95 -2.17 9.99 20.17
N ALA A 96 -3.11 9.10 19.84
CA ALA A 96 -4.54 9.29 20.11
C ALA A 96 -4.88 9.12 21.60
N ALA A 97 -4.02 8.43 22.36
CA ALA A 97 -4.14 8.24 23.80
C ALA A 97 -3.52 9.40 24.63
N SER A 98 -3.52 10.64 24.12
CA SER A 98 -3.23 11.79 24.97
C SER A 98 -4.27 11.87 26.09
N PRO A 99 -3.84 12.06 27.36
CA PRO A 99 -4.73 11.99 28.51
C PRO A 99 -5.73 13.15 28.43
N VAL A 100 -7.01 12.83 28.58
CA VAL A 100 -8.00 13.82 29.00
C VAL A 100 -7.47 14.37 30.33
N PRO A 101 -7.24 15.69 30.47
CA PRO A 101 -6.85 16.22 31.77
C PRO A 101 -8.00 15.98 32.74
N ASP A 102 -7.73 15.24 33.81
CA ASP A 102 -8.60 15.09 34.98
C ASP A 102 -8.69 16.44 35.70
N SER A 103 -9.35 17.43 35.11
CA SER A 103 -9.78 18.63 35.82
C SER A 103 -11.26 18.51 36.13
N VAL A 104 -11.58 17.66 37.12
CA VAL A 104 -12.83 17.78 37.87
C VAL A 104 -12.66 19.02 38.76
N GLY A 105 -13.00 20.18 38.21
CA GLY A 105 -13.20 21.39 38.99
C GLY A 105 -14.51 21.26 39.75
N GLU A 106 -14.42 21.07 41.06
CA GLU A 106 -15.53 21.19 41.99
C GLU A 106 -16.09 22.62 41.90
N ILE A 107 -17.32 22.76 41.41
CA ILE A 107 -18.04 24.05 41.39
C ILE A 107 -18.76 24.17 42.72
N THR A 108 -18.18 24.89 43.67
CA THR A 108 -18.92 25.40 44.84
C THR A 108 -19.53 26.75 44.47
N THR A 109 -20.85 26.79 44.35
CA THR A 109 -21.61 28.05 44.33
C THR A 109 -21.93 28.46 45.77
N GLU A 110 -21.34 29.57 46.22
CA GLU A 110 -21.88 30.40 47.30
C GLU A 110 -22.83 31.45 46.73
#